data_AF-A0A090TMF8-F1
#
_entry.id   AF-A0A090TMF8-F1
#
_cell.length_a   1.000
_cell.length_b   1.000
_cell.length_c   1.000
_cell.angle_alpha   90.00
_cell.angle_beta   90.00
_cell.angle_gamma   90.00
#
_symmetry.space_group_name_H-M   'P 1'
#
loop_
_entity.id
_entity.type
_entity.pdbx_description
1 polymer ?
#
loop_
_entity_poly.entity_id
_entity_poly.type
_entity_poly.pdbx_seq_one_letter_code
_entity_poly.pdbx_strand_id
1 'polypeptide(L)'
;MAFVAVDLSQQTPHIIGVSRVLVTPDNSDAEFAILIRSDLKGNGLGRILMNKVIDYCKSKQTKQISGMTMPTNRGMLTLAQKLGFELDVQFEDGVADMVLRLE
;
A
#
# COMPACT_ATOMS: atom_id res chain seq x y z
N MET A 1 -5.49 7.97 -7.27
CA MET A 1 -4.68 8.96 -6.52
C MET A 1 -3.25 8.44 -6.34
N ALA A 2 -2.26 9.32 -6.18
CA ALA A 2 -0.86 8.95 -5.88
C ALA A 2 -0.28 9.82 -4.76
N PHE A 3 0.46 9.21 -3.83
CA PHE A 3 1.24 9.89 -2.80
C PHE A 3 2.72 9.57 -2.98
N VAL A 4 3.56 10.59 -2.86
CA VAL A 4 4.99 10.51 -3.14
C VAL A 4 5.77 10.98 -1.92
N ALA A 5 6.66 10.13 -1.42
CA ALA A 5 7.64 10.50 -0.43
C ALA A 5 8.89 11.03 -1.16
N VAL A 6 9.29 12.26 -0.82
CA VAL A 6 10.42 12.95 -1.43
C VAL A 6 11.44 13.28 -0.35
N ASP A 7 12.69 12.95 -0.61
CA ASP A 7 13.82 13.41 0.17
C ASP A 7 14.25 14.80 -0.29
N LEU A 8 14.26 15.75 0.65
CA LEU A 8 14.60 17.15 0.43
C LEU A 8 15.95 17.53 1.06
N SER A 9 16.70 16.57 1.63
CA SER A 9 17.99 16.88 2.25
C SER A 9 19.07 17.24 1.24
N GLN A 10 18.86 16.90 -0.04
CA GLN A 10 19.77 17.16 -1.14
C GLN A 10 19.31 18.36 -1.97
N GLN A 11 20.25 18.97 -2.70
CA GLN A 11 19.96 20.11 -3.58
C GLN A 11 18.97 19.76 -4.70
N THR A 12 18.93 18.49 -5.11
CA THR A 12 17.92 17.95 -6.03
C THR A 12 16.99 17.00 -5.26
N PRO A 13 15.67 17.27 -5.23
CA PRO A 13 14.71 16.38 -4.59
C PRO A 13 14.69 14.99 -5.24
N HIS A 14 14.65 13.94 -4.42
CA HIS A 14 14.60 12.56 -4.91
C HIS A 14 13.36 11.82 -4.40
N ILE A 15 12.69 11.10 -5.27
CA ILE A 15 11.57 10.23 -4.88
C ILE A 15 12.15 8.99 -4.17
N ILE A 16 11.72 8.77 -2.93
CA ILE A 16 12.15 7.65 -2.09
C ILE A 16 11.04 6.61 -1.86
N GLY A 17 9.81 6.94 -2.23
CA GLY A 17 8.70 6.00 -2.24
C GLY A 17 7.45 6.59 -2.88
N VAL A 18 6.61 5.71 -3.40
CA VAL A 18 5.33 6.06 -4.02
C VAL A 18 4.28 5.06 -3.58
N SER A 19 3.09 5.54 -3.21
CA SER A 19 1.88 4.72 -3.16
C SER A 19 0.83 5.27 -4.11
N ARG A 20 0.07 4.38 -4.73
CA ARG A 20 -1.02 4.72 -5.65
C ARG A 20 -2.24 3.90 -5.32
N VAL A 21 -3.40 4.46 -5.62
CA VAL A 21 -4.68 3.76 -5.55
C VAL A 21 -5.52 4.04 -6.78
N LEU A 22 -6.16 3.01 -7.32
CA LEU A 22 -7.14 3.05 -8.38
C LEU A 22 -8.49 2.61 -7.80
N VAL A 23 -9.48 3.48 -7.87
CA VAL A 23 -10.81 3.22 -7.30
C VAL A 23 -11.71 2.71 -8.42
N THR A 24 -12.49 1.66 -8.14
CA THR A 24 -13.48 1.15 -9.09
C THR A 24 -14.57 2.19 -9.38
N PRO A 25 -15.24 2.14 -10.55
CA PRO A 25 -16.26 3.14 -10.91
C PRO A 25 -17.43 3.26 -9.92
N ASP A 26 -17.78 2.15 -9.26
CA ASP A 26 -18.83 2.07 -8.24
C ASP A 26 -18.33 2.37 -6.81
N ASN A 27 -17.04 2.70 -6.65
CA ASN A 27 -16.39 2.99 -5.37
C ASN A 27 -16.47 1.84 -4.34
N SER A 28 -16.70 0.62 -4.81
CA SER A 28 -16.73 -0.57 -3.96
C SER A 28 -15.32 -1.01 -3.56
N ASP A 29 -14.33 -0.83 -4.43
CA ASP A 29 -12.95 -1.26 -4.18
C ASP A 29 -11.91 -0.23 -4.61
N ALA A 30 -10.73 -0.33 -4.01
CA ALA A 30 -9.56 0.48 -4.29
C ALA A 30 -8.32 -0.40 -4.37
N GLU A 31 -7.81 -0.63 -5.58
CA GLU A 31 -6.57 -1.38 -5.77
C GLU A 31 -5.36 -0.48 -5.49
N PHE A 32 -4.47 -0.93 -4.60
CA PHE A 32 -3.25 -0.18 -4.29
C PHE A 32 -1.97 -0.79 -4.87
N ALA A 33 -0.99 0.08 -5.14
CA ALA A 33 0.38 -0.30 -5.43
C ALA A 33 1.34 0.57 -4.61
N ILE A 34 2.42 -0.02 -4.09
CA ILE A 34 3.43 0.69 -3.32
C ILE A 34 4.85 0.26 -3.71
N LEU A 35 5.74 1.24 -3.83
CA LEU A 35 7.16 1.05 -4.10
C LEU A 35 7.98 1.91 -3.15
N ILE A 36 8.96 1.31 -2.49
CA ILE A 36 9.92 1.99 -1.61
C ILE A 36 11.32 1.67 -2.10
N ARG A 37 12.20 2.68 -2.12
CA ARG A 37 13.62 2.50 -2.47
C ARG A 37 14.24 1.43 -1.57
N SER A 38 14.94 0.47 -2.15
CA SER A 38 15.35 -0.76 -1.44
C SER A 38 16.28 -0.52 -0.25
N ASP A 39 17.12 0.50 -0.33
CA ASP A 39 18.04 0.95 0.73
C ASP A 39 17.34 1.67 1.89
N LEU A 40 16.07 2.05 1.72
CA LEU A 40 15.28 2.76 2.73
C LEU A 40 14.14 1.89 3.33
N LYS A 41 14.07 0.61 2.95
CA LYS A 41 13.12 -0.35 3.54
C LYS A 41 13.38 -0.51 5.04
N GLY A 42 12.33 -0.76 5.82
CA GLY A 42 12.40 -0.92 7.27
C GLY A 42 12.28 0.39 8.08
N ASN A 43 12.38 1.56 7.46
CA ASN A 43 12.31 2.88 8.13
C ASN A 43 10.88 3.45 8.26
N GLY A 44 9.85 2.62 8.10
CA GLY A 44 8.45 3.04 8.27
C GLY A 44 7.81 3.82 7.11
N LEU A 45 8.55 4.15 6.04
CA LEU A 45 8.03 4.87 4.85
C LEU A 45 6.77 4.20 4.26
N GLY A 46 6.77 2.87 4.17
CA GLY A 46 5.63 2.11 3.66
C GLY A 46 4.34 2.33 4.48
N ARG A 47 4.46 2.38 5.82
CA ARG A 47 3.34 2.69 6.72
C ARG A 47 2.81 4.10 6.51
N ILE A 48 3.70 5.08 6.39
CA ILE A 48 3.31 6.48 6.18
C ILE A 48 2.53 6.62 4.87
N LEU A 49 3.06 6.07 3.77
CA LEU A 49 2.44 6.13 2.45
C LEU A 49 1.12 5.35 2.36
N MET A 50 1.04 4.18 3.00
CA MET A 50 -0.21 3.43 3.05
C MET A 50 -1.27 4.12 3.89
N ASN A 51 -0.92 4.73 5.03
CA ASN A 51 -1.88 5.50 5.82
C ASN A 51 -2.48 6.65 5.01
N LYS A 52 -1.68 7.36 4.19
CA LYS A 52 -2.21 8.39 3.29
C LYS A 52 -3.21 7.84 2.27
N VAL A 53 -2.96 6.65 1.74
CA VAL A 53 -3.91 5.95 0.84
C VAL A 53 -5.18 5.57 1.58
N ILE A 54 -5.06 4.99 2.77
CA ILE A 54 -6.20 4.58 3.61
C ILE A 54 -7.06 5.79 3.97
N ASP A 55 -6.45 6.87 4.45
CA ASP A 55 -7.15 8.12 4.79
C ASP A 55 -7.87 8.71 3.57
N TYR A 56 -7.23 8.67 2.41
CA TYR A 56 -7.84 9.11 1.16
C TYR A 56 -9.08 8.27 0.80
N CYS A 57 -8.97 6.95 0.84
CA CYS A 57 -10.09 6.06 0.50
C CYS A 57 -11.24 6.20 1.51
N LYS A 58 -10.93 6.34 2.81
CA LYS A 58 -11.93 6.66 3.85
C LYS A 58 -12.64 7.98 3.57
N SER A 59 -11.91 9.04 3.18
CA SER A 59 -12.50 10.32 2.80
C SER A 59 -13.40 10.26 1.57
N LYS A 60 -13.19 9.24 0.71
CA LYS A 60 -14.01 8.94 -0.46
C LYS A 60 -15.13 7.93 -0.16
N GLN A 61 -15.26 7.48 1.08
CA GLN A 61 -16.23 6.46 1.50
C GLN A 61 -16.14 5.17 0.66
N THR A 62 -14.94 4.86 0.16
CA THR A 62 -14.64 3.61 -0.56
C THR A 62 -14.81 2.44 0.41
N LYS A 63 -15.42 1.34 -0.02
CA LYS A 63 -15.83 0.26 0.90
C LYS A 63 -14.65 -0.58 1.38
N GLN A 64 -13.68 -0.83 0.50
CA GLN A 64 -12.48 -1.58 0.85
C GLN A 64 -11.28 -1.13 0.02
N ILE A 65 -10.10 -1.61 0.42
CA ILE A 65 -8.85 -1.50 -0.33
C ILE A 65 -8.33 -2.92 -0.56
N SER A 66 -7.94 -3.23 -1.79
CA SER A 66 -7.42 -4.53 -2.17
C SER A 66 -6.01 -4.42 -2.77
N GLY A 67 -5.24 -5.48 -2.68
CA GLY A 67 -3.96 -5.61 -3.37
C GLY A 67 -3.39 -7.01 -3.27
N MET A 68 -2.47 -7.34 -4.18
CA MET A 68 -1.85 -8.65 -4.25
C MET A 68 -0.33 -8.53 -4.13
N THR A 69 0.32 -9.56 -3.60
CA THR A 69 1.78 -9.67 -3.59
C THR A 69 2.24 -11.12 -3.68
N MET A 70 3.55 -11.35 -3.77
CA MET A 70 4.08 -12.72 -3.68
C MET A 70 4.10 -13.17 -2.20
N PRO A 71 3.82 -14.45 -1.88
CA PRO A 71 3.94 -14.99 -0.51
C PRO A 71 5.31 -14.78 0.14
N THR A 72 6.36 -14.63 -0.68
CA THR A 72 7.74 -14.37 -0.21
C THR A 72 8.01 -12.91 0.15
N ASN A 73 7.10 -11.98 -0.19
CA ASN A 73 7.23 -10.55 0.11
C ASN A 73 6.88 -10.25 1.58
N ARG A 74 7.70 -10.78 2.50
CA ARG A 74 7.51 -10.65 3.96
C ARG A 74 7.35 -9.21 4.42
N GLY A 75 8.05 -8.27 3.78
CA GLY A 75 7.97 -6.85 4.09
C GLY A 75 6.57 -6.27 3.85
N MET A 76 5.97 -6.60 2.69
CA MET A 76 4.61 -6.18 2.38
C MET A 76 3.58 -6.90 3.25
N LEU A 77 3.69 -8.22 3.43
CA LEU A 77 2.77 -8.98 4.28
C LEU A 77 2.76 -8.47 5.73
N THR A 78 3.93 -8.19 6.30
CA THR A 78 4.06 -7.62 7.64
C THR A 78 3.45 -6.22 7.71
N LEU A 79 3.65 -5.40 6.68
CA LEU A 79 3.08 -4.06 6.61
C LEU A 79 1.55 -4.12 6.56
N ALA A 80 1.00 -4.97 5.69
CA ALA A 80 -0.43 -5.17 5.51
C ALA A 80 -1.11 -5.65 6.80
N GLN A 81 -0.57 -6.69 7.45
CA GLN A 81 -1.05 -7.16 8.77
C GLN A 81 -1.08 -6.04 9.81
N LYS A 82 0.01 -5.27 9.91
CA LYS A 82 0.13 -4.15 10.86
C LYS A 82 -0.82 -2.99 10.59
N LEU A 83 -1.40 -2.92 9.39
CA LEU A 83 -2.39 -1.93 8.98
C LEU A 83 -3.83 -2.47 9.04
N GLY A 84 -4.01 -3.74 9.43
CA GLY A 84 -5.33 -4.37 9.58
C GLY A 84 -5.85 -5.03 8.31
N PHE A 85 -5.02 -5.25 7.29
CA PHE A 85 -5.43 -6.05 6.14
C PHE A 85 -5.61 -7.52 6.56
N GLU A 86 -6.72 -8.11 6.12
CA GLU A 86 -6.92 -9.55 6.05
C GLU A 86 -6.03 -10.09 4.91
N LEU A 87 -5.32 -11.19 5.18
CA LEU A 87 -4.44 -11.84 4.21
C LEU A 87 -4.98 -13.21 3.86
N ASP A 88 -5.02 -13.52 2.56
CA ASP A 88 -5.20 -14.87 2.05
C ASP A 88 -3.96 -15.28 1.27
N VAL A 89 -3.22 -16.28 1.76
CA VAL A 89 -1.92 -16.69 1.19
C VAL A 89 -2.09 -18.01 0.45
N GLN A 90 -2.13 -17.93 -0.87
CA GLN A 90 -2.32 -19.07 -1.77
C GLN A 90 -0.96 -19.49 -2.34
N PHE A 91 -0.30 -20.44 -1.66
CA PHE A 91 1.05 -20.87 -2.05
C PHE A 91 1.10 -21.59 -3.40
N GLU A 92 0.03 -22.28 -3.81
CA GLU A 92 -0.05 -22.96 -5.10
C GLU A 92 -0.08 -21.97 -6.28
N ASP A 93 -0.81 -20.87 -6.12
CA ASP A 93 -0.95 -19.83 -7.15
C ASP A 93 0.18 -18.79 -7.13
N GLY A 94 1.06 -18.85 -6.12
CA GLY A 94 2.20 -17.94 -5.99
C GLY A 94 1.80 -16.51 -5.62
N VAL A 95 0.60 -16.33 -5.05
CA VAL A 95 0.00 -15.04 -4.72
C VAL A 95 -0.45 -15.00 -3.25
N ALA A 96 -0.40 -13.81 -2.66
CA ALA A 96 -1.02 -13.48 -1.40
C ALA A 96 -1.92 -12.25 -1.61
N ASP A 97 -3.22 -12.44 -1.45
CA ASP A 97 -4.23 -11.40 -1.52
C ASP A 97 -4.35 -10.68 -0.18
N MET A 98 -4.62 -9.39 -0.25
CA MET A 98 -4.70 -8.49 0.91
C MET A 98 -5.93 -7.62 0.77
N VAL A 99 -6.80 -7.63 1.78
CA VAL A 99 -8.02 -6.80 1.78
C VAL A 99 -8.15 -6.06 3.10
N LEU A 100 -8.40 -4.75 3.04
CA LEU A 100 -8.76 -3.92 4.18
C LEU A 100 -10.17 -3.36 3.99
N ARG A 101 -11.12 -3.81 4.80
CA ARG A 101 -12.46 -3.22 4.87
C ARG A 101 -12.39 -1.86 5.58
N LEU A 102 -13.06 -0.85 5.03
CA LEU A 102 -13.00 0.53 5.51
C LEU A 102 -14.25 1.03 6.23
N GLU A 103 -15.26 0.15 6.40
CA GLU A 103 -16.60 0.37 6.99
C GLU A 103 -16.82 1.69 7.74
#